data_AF-A0AA36CI45-F1
#
_entry.id   AF-A0AA36CI45-F1
#
_cell.length_a   1.000
_cell.length_b   1.000
_cell.length_c   1.000
_cell.angle_alpha   90.00
_cell.angle_beta   90.00
_cell.angle_gamma   90.00
#
_symmetry.space_group_name_H-M   'P 1'
#
loop_
_entity.id
_entity.type
_entity.pdbx_description
1 polymer ?
#
loop_
_entity_poly.entity_id
_entity_poly.type
_entity_poly.pdbx_seq_one_letter_code
_entity_poly.pdbx_strand_id
1 'polypeptide(L)'
;MAGMLHLCALAACILGALSLPPIVPNSDKLCVDGQRVATPCVCCKKDCWFTVATLAAEELGHIPGTGGDDEAVNTLKLIRECILSECALECARPAPFQ
;
A
#
# COMPACT_ATOMS: atom_id res chain seq x y z
N MET A 1 -2.53 9.52 47.78
CA MET A 1 -1.78 8.76 46.76
C MET A 1 -2.73 8.24 45.68
N ALA A 2 -3.58 9.10 45.11
CA ALA A 2 -4.62 8.73 44.14
C ALA A 2 -4.48 9.46 42.78
N GLY A 3 -3.35 10.14 42.56
CA GLY A 3 -3.09 10.88 41.32
C GLY A 3 -2.26 10.12 40.28
N MET A 4 -1.65 8.99 40.65
CA MET A 4 -0.68 8.30 39.79
C MET A 4 -1.28 7.19 38.92
N LEU A 5 -2.50 6.74 39.20
CA LEU A 5 -3.20 5.73 38.38
C LEU A 5 -3.90 6.33 37.15
N HIS A 6 -4.24 7.62 37.15
CA HIS A 6 -4.94 8.25 36.02
C HIS A 6 -4.01 8.66 34.86
N LEU A 7 -2.72 8.90 35.14
CA LEU A 7 -1.76 9.24 34.06
C LEU A 7 -1.37 8.03 33.21
N CYS A 8 -1.34 6.82 33.77
CA CYS A 8 -0.99 5.62 33.00
C CYS A 8 -2.09 5.21 32.00
N ALA A 9 -3.35 5.49 32.31
CA ALA A 9 -4.47 5.14 31.44
C ALA A 9 -4.49 5.96 30.13
N LEU A 10 -4.07 7.23 30.18
CA LEU A 10 -4.01 8.07 28.98
C LEU A 10 -2.80 7.76 28.10
N ALA A 11 -1.66 7.37 28.68
CA ALA A 11 -0.44 7.05 27.92
C ALA A 11 -0.59 5.75 27.10
N ALA A 12 -1.34 4.77 27.60
CA ALA A 12 -1.55 3.49 26.91
C ALA A 12 -2.44 3.63 25.65
N CYS A 13 -3.35 4.60 25.60
CA CYS A 13 -4.22 4.82 24.45
C CYS A 13 -3.51 5.47 23.25
N ILE A 14 -2.43 6.23 23.47
CA ILE A 14 -1.73 6.93 22.39
C ILE A 14 -0.79 5.97 21.62
N LEU A 15 -0.26 4.95 22.28
CA LEU A 15 0.67 3.98 21.68
C LEU A 15 -0.01 2.89 20.84
N GLY A 16 -1.33 2.71 20.96
CA GLY A 16 -2.08 1.70 20.22
C GLY A 16 -2.55 2.10 18.81
N ALA A 17 -2.43 3.38 18.44
CA ALA A 17 -3.08 3.93 17.23
C ALA A 17 -2.20 3.93 15.97
N LEU A 18 -0.94 3.48 16.03
CA LEU A 18 -0.03 3.50 14.87
C LEU A 18 0.03 2.20 14.07
N SER A 19 -0.76 1.18 14.45
CA SER A 19 -0.97 0.02 13.59
C SER A 19 -2.20 0.26 12.73
N LEU A 20 -2.13 1.17 11.75
CA LEU A 20 -3.00 0.98 10.59
C LEU A 20 -2.63 -0.39 10.01
N PRO A 21 -3.56 -1.36 9.94
CA PRO A 21 -3.31 -2.52 9.10
C PRO A 21 -2.98 -1.99 7.70
N PRO A 22 -2.04 -2.58 6.95
CA PRO A 22 -1.88 -2.23 5.56
C PRO A 22 -3.27 -2.33 4.93
N ILE A 23 -3.81 -1.21 4.45
CA ILE A 23 -5.04 -1.18 3.66
C ILE A 23 -4.63 -1.78 2.31
N VAL A 24 -4.49 -3.10 2.29
CA VAL A 24 -4.52 -3.88 1.07
C VAL A 24 -6.00 -4.25 0.90
N PRO A 25 -6.78 -3.50 0.09
CA PRO A 25 -8.08 -3.99 -0.33
C PRO A 25 -7.84 -5.38 -0.90
N ASN A 26 -8.64 -6.31 -0.43
CA ASN A 26 -8.47 -7.75 -0.62
C ASN A 26 -8.11 -8.04 -2.09
N SER A 27 -6.82 -8.27 -2.35
CA SER A 27 -6.24 -8.35 -3.70
C SER A 27 -6.48 -9.72 -4.31
N ASP A 28 -7.67 -10.27 -4.09
CA ASP A 28 -7.91 -11.69 -4.29
C ASP A 28 -7.97 -12.10 -5.77
N LYS A 29 -7.94 -11.18 -6.76
CA LYS A 29 -8.06 -11.57 -8.19
C LYS A 29 -7.34 -10.70 -9.24
N LEU A 30 -6.18 -10.09 -8.95
CA LEU A 30 -5.42 -9.40 -10.04
C LEU A 30 -4.43 -10.31 -10.76
N CYS A 31 -4.01 -11.38 -10.10
CA CYS A 31 -3.32 -12.50 -10.72
C CYS A 31 -4.23 -13.73 -10.71
N VAL A 32 -4.20 -14.48 -11.80
CA VAL A 32 -4.92 -15.76 -11.92
C VAL A 32 -4.25 -16.81 -11.01
N ASP A 33 -5.02 -17.80 -10.56
CA ASP A 33 -4.52 -18.93 -9.77
C ASP A 33 -3.25 -19.54 -10.40
N GLY A 34 -2.21 -19.73 -9.58
CA GLY A 34 -0.90 -20.22 -10.02
C GLY A 34 0.05 -19.16 -10.61
N GLN A 35 -0.45 -18.02 -11.08
CA GLN A 35 0.40 -16.93 -11.59
C GLN A 35 1.20 -16.26 -10.47
N ARG A 36 0.65 -16.21 -9.24
CA ARG A 36 1.35 -15.69 -8.07
C ARG A 36 2.57 -16.54 -7.68
N VAL A 37 2.54 -17.84 -8.00
CA VAL A 37 3.66 -18.76 -7.78
C VAL A 37 4.70 -18.63 -8.89
N ALA A 38 4.26 -18.48 -10.15
CA ALA A 38 5.16 -18.37 -11.30
C ALA A 38 5.85 -17.00 -11.40
N THR A 39 5.14 -15.92 -11.11
CA THR A 39 5.60 -14.54 -11.29
C THR A 39 5.24 -13.63 -10.10
N PRO A 40 5.75 -13.92 -8.89
CA PRO A 40 5.34 -13.22 -7.67
C PRO A 40 5.58 -11.70 -7.71
N CYS A 41 6.76 -11.26 -8.20
CA CYS A 41 7.08 -9.83 -8.34
C CYS A 41 6.10 -9.07 -9.25
N VAL A 42 5.71 -9.68 -10.39
CA VAL A 42 4.78 -9.04 -11.33
C VAL A 42 3.40 -8.91 -10.69
N CYS A 43 2.96 -9.94 -9.96
CA CYS A 43 1.70 -9.91 -9.24
C CYS A 43 1.69 -8.85 -8.15
N CYS A 44 2.73 -8.76 -7.33
CA CYS A 44 2.82 -7.74 -6.30
C CYS A 44 2.77 -6.31 -6.89
N LYS A 45 3.47 -6.07 -8.01
CA LYS A 45 3.42 -4.76 -8.69
C LYS A 45 2.02 -4.43 -9.20
N LYS A 46 1.31 -5.41 -9.74
CA LYS A 46 -0.09 -5.24 -10.17
C LYS A 46 -0.98 -4.93 -8.98
N ASP A 47 -0.86 -5.69 -7.89
CA ASP A 47 -1.61 -5.46 -6.66
C ASP A 47 -1.45 -4.01 -6.19
N CYS A 48 -0.20 -3.54 -6.04
CA CYS A 48 0.08 -2.14 -5.68
C CYS A 48 -0.54 -1.13 -6.65
N TRP A 49 -0.42 -1.36 -7.97
CA TRP A 49 -0.98 -0.46 -8.97
C TRP A 49 -2.49 -0.31 -8.82
N PHE A 50 -3.22 -1.43 -8.83
CA PHE A 50 -4.67 -1.44 -8.79
C PHE A 50 -5.22 -0.94 -7.46
N THR A 51 -4.62 -1.36 -6.34
CA THR A 51 -5.02 -0.90 -5.01
C THR A 51 -4.93 0.62 -4.91
N VAL A 52 -3.75 1.19 -5.19
CA VAL A 52 -3.54 2.63 -5.02
C VAL A 52 -4.31 3.43 -6.05
N ALA A 53 -4.41 2.97 -7.30
CA ALA A 53 -5.20 3.65 -8.32
C ALA A 53 -6.71 3.65 -7.98
N THR A 54 -7.23 2.56 -7.40
CA THR A 54 -8.63 2.48 -6.97
C THR A 54 -8.88 3.43 -5.80
N LEU A 55 -8.03 3.40 -4.77
CA LEU A 55 -8.14 4.32 -3.63
C LEU A 55 -8.04 5.78 -4.06
N ALA A 56 -7.11 6.11 -4.96
CA ALA A 56 -6.99 7.45 -5.51
C ALA A 56 -8.24 7.85 -6.30
N ALA A 57 -8.82 6.93 -7.09
CA ALA A 57 -10.03 7.21 -7.84
C ALA A 57 -11.25 7.44 -6.94
N GLU A 58 -11.35 6.71 -5.83
CA GLU A 58 -12.38 6.91 -4.81
C GLU A 58 -12.24 8.28 -4.12
N GLU A 59 -11.02 8.66 -3.74
CA GLU A 59 -10.71 9.95 -3.11
C GLU A 59 -10.99 11.14 -4.05
N LEU A 60 -10.59 11.01 -5.32
CA LEU A 60 -10.74 12.06 -6.33
C LEU A 60 -12.15 12.12 -6.94
N GLY A 61 -12.93 11.04 -6.83
CA GLY A 61 -14.22 10.88 -7.50
C GLY A 61 -14.11 10.67 -9.03
N HIS A 62 -12.90 10.46 -9.54
CA HIS A 62 -12.62 10.23 -10.96
C HIS A 62 -11.27 9.52 -11.14
N ILE A 63 -10.97 9.06 -12.35
CA ILE A 63 -9.74 8.33 -12.64
C ILE A 63 -8.53 9.30 -12.57
N PRO A 64 -7.48 8.97 -11.79
CA PRO A 64 -6.28 9.79 -11.69
C PRO A 64 -5.71 10.21 -13.05
N GLY A 65 -5.42 11.50 -13.20
CA GLY A 65 -4.90 12.10 -14.43
C GLY A 65 -5.96 12.77 -15.30
N THR A 66 -7.25 12.63 -14.96
CA THR A 66 -8.32 13.38 -15.63
C THR A 66 -8.31 14.85 -15.19
N GLY A 67 -7.98 15.12 -13.91
CA GLY A 67 -7.87 16.48 -13.35
C GLY A 67 -6.58 17.21 -13.73
N GLY A 68 -5.56 16.49 -14.23
CA GLY A 68 -4.30 17.04 -14.72
C GLY A 68 -3.09 16.12 -14.50
N ASP A 69 -1.96 16.48 -15.11
CA ASP A 69 -0.74 15.66 -15.04
C ASP A 69 -0.16 15.56 -13.63
N ASP A 70 -0.28 16.61 -12.82
CA ASP A 70 0.21 16.62 -11.44
C ASP A 70 -0.50 15.57 -10.56
N GLU A 71 -1.79 15.37 -10.80
CA GLU A 71 -2.60 14.35 -10.12
C GLU A 71 -2.11 12.94 -10.48
N ALA A 72 -1.91 12.68 -11.78
CA ALA A 72 -1.35 11.42 -12.25
C ALA A 72 0.03 11.16 -11.65
N VAL A 73 0.92 12.16 -11.66
CA VAL A 73 2.27 12.04 -11.10
C VAL A 73 2.21 11.78 -9.59
N ASN A 74 1.30 12.41 -8.86
CA ASN A 74 1.15 12.17 -7.43
C ASN A 74 0.68 10.74 -7.15
N THR A 75 -0.33 10.23 -7.87
CA THR A 75 -0.77 8.84 -7.76
C THR A 75 0.33 7.85 -8.13
N LEU A 76 1.12 8.13 -9.18
CA LEU A 76 2.26 7.30 -9.57
C LEU A 76 3.34 7.21 -8.47
N LYS A 77 3.57 8.29 -7.72
CA LYS A 77 4.48 8.28 -6.56
C LYS A 77 3.98 7.34 -5.48
N LEU A 78 2.69 7.41 -5.14
CA LEU A 78 2.07 6.52 -4.16
C LEU A 78 2.14 5.04 -4.60
N ILE A 79 1.87 4.75 -5.88
CA ILE A 79 2.01 3.41 -6.44
C ILE A 79 3.46 2.92 -6.31
N ARG A 80 4.44 3.78 -6.63
CA ARG A 80 5.85 3.45 -6.51
C ARG A 80 6.25 3.17 -5.06
N GLU A 81 5.77 3.96 -4.11
CA GLU A 81 6.00 3.75 -2.68
C GLU A 81 5.49 2.38 -2.24
N CYS A 82 4.26 2.00 -2.62
CA CYS A 82 3.73 0.66 -2.38
C CYS A 82 4.65 -0.43 -2.96
N ILE A 83 5.09 -0.30 -4.21
CA ILE A 83 5.95 -1.32 -4.85
C ILE A 83 7.27 -1.46 -4.09
N LEU A 84 7.86 -0.36 -3.62
CA LEU A 84 9.12 -0.38 -2.89
C LEU A 84 8.99 -0.95 -1.48
N SER A 85 7.86 -0.71 -0.79
CA SER A 85 7.63 -1.25 0.56
C SER A 85 7.17 -2.71 0.54
N GLU A 86 6.21 -3.04 -0.31
CA GLU A 86 5.52 -4.35 -0.27
C GLU A 86 6.19 -5.39 -1.17
N CYS A 87 6.76 -4.98 -2.31
CA CYS A 87 7.29 -5.92 -3.30
C CYS A 87 8.79 -6.16 -3.22
N ALA A 88 9.49 -5.55 -2.24
CA ALA A 88 10.94 -5.63 -2.14
C ALA A 88 11.46 -7.08 -2.10
N LEU A 89 10.83 -7.95 -1.29
CA LEU A 89 11.24 -9.35 -1.15
C LEU A 89 10.92 -10.18 -2.41
N GLU A 90 9.73 -9.97 -2.98
CA GLU A 90 9.28 -10.70 -4.19
C GLU A 90 10.09 -10.31 -5.43
N CYS A 91 10.57 -9.06 -5.47
CA CYS A 91 11.35 -8.49 -6.56
C CYS A 91 12.87 -8.47 -6.29
N ALA A 92 13.35 -9.06 -5.19
CA ALA A 92 14.76 -9.06 -4.80
C ALA A 92 15.69 -9.83 -5.74
N ARG A 93 15.15 -10.52 -6.76
CA ARG A 93 15.97 -11.24 -7.73
C ARG A 93 16.72 -10.19 -8.58
N PRO A 94 18.07 -10.14 -8.54
CA PRO A 94 18.81 -9.27 -9.42
C PRO A 94 18.43 -9.62 -10.85
N ALA A 95 18.00 -8.64 -11.63
CA ALA A 95 17.99 -8.82 -13.08
C ALA A 95 19.42 -9.22 -13.46
N PRO A 96 19.66 -10.36 -14.12
CA PRO A 96 20.92 -10.52 -14.82
C PRO A 96 20.98 -9.33 -15.79
N PHE A 97 22.01 -8.50 -15.62
CA PHE A 97 22.30 -7.32 -16.42
C PHE A 97 21.80 -7.50 -17.87
N GLN A 98 20.84 -6.66 -18.29
CA GLN A 98 20.46 -6.47 -19.68
C GLN A 98 20.96 -5.10 -20.12
#